data_AF-A0AAD5W0M6-F1
#
_entry.id   AF-A0AAD5W0M6-F1
#
_cell.length_a   1.000
_cell.length_b   1.000
_cell.length_c   1.000
_cell.angle_alpha   90.00
_cell.angle_beta   90.00
_cell.angle_gamma   90.00
#
_symmetry.space_group_name_H-M   'P 1'
#
loop_
_entity.id
_entity.type
_entity.pdbx_description
1 polymer ?
#
loop_
_entity_poly.entity_id
_entity_poly.type
_entity_poly.pdbx_seq_one_letter_code
_entity_poly.pdbx_strand_id
1 'polypeptide(L)'
;MVSSSLLRREKDECLQSAGRVAKMMQRDDMVIFLWSIHTYMREQTLNSLSETRRHDLLDQRWAFYAEYVRHPKSGDKILFISAPTPDCGWDEELRTGLRVLQYQTLKIGVRHSTHVWLHDISVSGAPGYTKKGALNGWKLLKEANFVDQMGGPALLTIFWDKIGPKDGQRWEKTISEVLKSELQKGLAHLPLPSLSKVEAWCAIGGIIDMMQTASTQAEGIGDASKWLKTRVDELRESARKKAEEDKRVRSLQSEINEIYTGLYKTEYGRSIRTKLRKVFDDQERMMTPLLNKLERTGIKSEEREAVENLIKEEYGLFVREFRGYFAEIKAMGIEIGVNIQDFYGFLEIKRSSQKKKEISPTRILRPYVVAERNKVPYFDHSGIDSAVCQ
;
A
#
# COMPACT_ATOMS: atom_id res chain seq x y z
N MET A 1 -36.70 -0.77 -28.70
CA MET A 1 -36.11 -1.91 -29.44
C MET A 1 -34.64 -1.60 -29.66
N VAL A 2 -33.74 -2.28 -28.95
CA VAL A 2 -32.29 -2.15 -29.20
C VAL A 2 -31.98 -2.86 -30.52
N SER A 3 -31.24 -2.21 -31.41
CA SER A 3 -30.89 -2.77 -32.73
C SER A 3 -30.13 -4.10 -32.56
N SER A 4 -30.53 -5.13 -33.29
CA SER A 4 -29.85 -6.45 -33.30
C SER A 4 -28.37 -6.38 -33.70
N SER A 5 -27.97 -5.30 -34.40
CA SER A 5 -26.57 -5.02 -34.74
C SER A 5 -25.75 -4.51 -33.55
N LEU A 6 -26.36 -3.77 -32.62
CA LEU A 6 -25.68 -3.25 -31.42
C LEU A 6 -25.32 -4.41 -30.48
N LEU A 7 -26.30 -5.28 -30.22
CA LEU A 7 -26.13 -6.46 -29.36
C LEU A 7 -25.07 -7.43 -29.90
N ARG A 8 -24.96 -7.60 -31.22
CA ARG A 8 -23.89 -8.44 -31.81
C ARG A 8 -22.50 -7.83 -31.60
N ARG A 9 -22.38 -6.51 -31.76
CA ARG A 9 -21.11 -5.80 -31.56
C ARG A 9 -20.62 -5.90 -30.11
N GLU A 10 -21.52 -5.73 -29.15
CA GLU A 10 -21.22 -5.84 -27.70
C GLU A 10 -20.75 -7.25 -27.32
N LYS A 11 -21.36 -8.29 -27.91
CA LYS A 11 -20.99 -9.70 -27.70
C LYS A 11 -19.57 -10.02 -28.15
N ASP A 12 -19.22 -9.59 -29.36
CA ASP A 12 -17.88 -9.79 -29.92
C ASP A 12 -16.80 -9.07 -29.08
N GLU A 13 -17.14 -7.90 -28.53
CA GLU A 13 -16.23 -7.11 -27.71
C GLU A 13 -15.87 -7.79 -26.38
N CYS A 14 -16.83 -8.43 -25.71
CA CYS A 14 -16.59 -9.17 -24.46
C CYS A 14 -15.62 -10.35 -24.68
N LEU A 15 -15.83 -11.16 -25.71
CA LEU A 15 -14.96 -12.31 -26.00
C LEU A 15 -13.57 -11.89 -26.49
N GLN A 16 -13.51 -10.88 -27.36
CA GLN A 16 -12.23 -10.34 -27.83
C GLN A 16 -11.42 -9.74 -26.68
N SER A 17 -12.08 -9.01 -25.77
CA SER A 17 -11.40 -8.44 -24.60
C SER A 17 -10.92 -9.50 -23.62
N ALA A 18 -11.71 -10.54 -23.35
CA ALA A 18 -11.26 -11.70 -22.59
C ALA A 18 -10.02 -12.36 -23.23
N GLY A 19 -10.02 -12.54 -24.55
CA GLY A 19 -8.86 -13.07 -25.28
C GLY A 19 -7.62 -12.18 -25.20
N ARG A 20 -7.78 -10.85 -25.19
CA ARG A 20 -6.67 -9.90 -24.97
C ARG A 20 -6.11 -10.02 -23.56
N VAL A 21 -6.97 -10.05 -22.54
CA VAL A 21 -6.56 -10.19 -21.13
C VAL A 21 -5.88 -11.54 -20.88
N ALA A 22 -6.40 -12.63 -21.47
CA ALA A 22 -5.79 -13.96 -21.40
C ALA A 22 -4.34 -14.00 -21.91
N LYS A 23 -4.03 -13.19 -22.94
CA LYS A 23 -2.65 -13.06 -23.48
C LYS A 23 -1.73 -12.24 -22.58
N MET A 24 -2.27 -11.42 -21.68
CA MET A 24 -1.47 -10.64 -20.75
C MET A 24 -0.98 -11.49 -19.59
N MET A 25 -1.79 -12.44 -19.11
CA MET A 25 -1.47 -13.32 -17.99
C MET A 25 -0.13 -14.02 -18.16
N GLN A 26 0.67 -14.03 -17.10
CA GLN A 26 1.96 -14.69 -17.01
C GLN A 26 1.94 -15.77 -15.92
N ARG A 27 2.86 -16.72 -16.04
CA ARG A 27 3.09 -17.72 -15.01
C ARG A 27 3.46 -17.01 -13.72
N ASP A 28 2.95 -17.53 -12.61
CA ASP A 28 3.18 -17.02 -11.27
C ASP A 28 2.54 -15.65 -10.94
N ASP A 29 1.75 -15.07 -11.85
CA ASP A 29 0.99 -13.85 -11.57
C ASP A 29 0.03 -14.02 -10.37
N MET A 30 -0.27 -12.89 -9.72
CA MET A 30 -1.46 -12.78 -8.86
C MET A 30 -2.55 -12.06 -9.64
N VAL A 31 -3.66 -12.76 -9.90
CA VAL A 31 -4.76 -12.22 -10.71
C VAL A 31 -5.92 -11.81 -9.81
N ILE A 32 -6.33 -10.54 -9.88
CA ILE A 32 -7.44 -10.01 -9.09
C ILE A 32 -8.53 -9.50 -10.03
N PHE A 33 -9.67 -10.17 -10.03
CA PHE A 33 -10.85 -9.71 -10.78
C PHE A 33 -11.62 -8.68 -9.96
N LEU A 34 -11.69 -7.44 -10.45
CA LEU A 34 -12.47 -6.36 -9.85
C LEU A 34 -13.87 -6.30 -10.47
N TRP A 35 -14.88 -6.38 -9.61
CA TRP A 35 -16.28 -6.33 -9.99
C TRP A 35 -16.95 -5.13 -9.36
N SER A 36 -17.86 -4.51 -10.11
CA SER A 36 -18.80 -3.54 -9.56
C SER A 36 -19.97 -3.39 -10.52
N ILE A 37 -21.10 -2.94 -9.99
CA ILE A 37 -22.22 -2.50 -10.84
C ILE A 37 -21.96 -1.11 -11.46
N HIS A 38 -20.96 -0.39 -10.97
CA HIS A 38 -20.61 0.90 -11.53
C HIS A 38 -19.19 0.88 -12.07
N THR A 39 -19.02 1.13 -13.37
CA THR A 39 -17.70 1.17 -14.02
C THR A 39 -16.75 2.14 -13.31
N TYR A 40 -17.26 3.31 -12.90
CA TYR A 40 -16.47 4.33 -12.21
C TYR A 40 -15.85 3.84 -10.90
N MET A 41 -16.46 2.87 -10.20
CA MET A 41 -15.93 2.29 -8.95
C MET A 41 -14.66 1.49 -9.20
N ARG A 42 -14.70 0.65 -10.24
CA ARG A 42 -13.55 -0.16 -10.67
C ARG A 42 -12.42 0.76 -11.11
N GLU A 43 -12.76 1.78 -11.90
CA GLU A 43 -11.81 2.80 -12.36
C GLU A 43 -11.19 3.58 -11.19
N GLN A 44 -11.99 4.07 -10.24
CA GLN A 44 -11.45 4.77 -9.07
C GLN A 44 -10.53 3.88 -8.24
N THR A 45 -10.86 2.59 -8.12
CA THR A 45 -10.01 1.64 -7.39
C THR A 45 -8.71 1.41 -8.14
N LEU A 46 -8.76 1.18 -9.45
CA LEU A 46 -7.58 1.04 -10.29
C LEU A 46 -6.72 2.30 -10.25
N ASN A 47 -7.29 3.50 -10.39
CA ASN A 47 -6.59 4.77 -10.31
C ASN A 47 -5.98 5.04 -8.92
N SER A 48 -6.59 4.52 -7.84
CA SER A 48 -6.01 4.58 -6.50
C SER A 48 -4.83 3.62 -6.33
N LEU A 49 -4.80 2.52 -7.09
CA LEU A 49 -3.75 1.49 -7.02
C LEU A 49 -2.61 1.74 -8.02
N SER A 50 -2.89 2.30 -9.19
CA SER A 50 -1.92 2.58 -10.24
C SER A 50 -1.20 3.93 -10.02
N GLU A 51 0.00 4.05 -10.59
CA GLU A 51 0.71 5.34 -10.70
C GLU A 51 0.30 6.08 -11.99
N THR A 52 -0.23 5.35 -12.96
CA THR A 52 -0.66 5.87 -14.26
C THR A 52 -2.15 6.21 -14.17
N ARG A 53 -2.48 7.51 -14.18
CA ARG A 53 -3.86 7.95 -14.41
C ARG A 53 -4.24 7.58 -15.84
N ARG A 54 -5.31 6.80 -16.00
CA ARG A 54 -5.91 6.57 -17.32
C ARG A 54 -7.22 7.34 -17.41
N HIS A 55 -7.47 7.91 -18.58
CA HIS A 55 -8.61 8.81 -18.79
C HIS A 55 -9.84 8.16 -19.44
N ASP A 56 -9.80 6.89 -19.90
CA ASP A 56 -10.86 6.37 -20.77
C ASP A 56 -11.31 4.92 -20.48
N LEU A 57 -11.67 4.58 -19.23
CA LEU A 57 -12.42 3.35 -18.93
C LEU A 57 -13.95 3.54 -19.02
N LEU A 58 -14.41 4.78 -19.16
CA LEU A 58 -15.82 5.17 -19.03
C LEU A 58 -16.76 4.55 -20.08
N ASP A 59 -16.23 4.11 -21.23
CA ASP A 59 -17.03 3.50 -22.31
C ASP A 59 -16.96 1.96 -22.35
N GLN A 60 -16.13 1.32 -21.51
CA GLN A 60 -15.87 -0.12 -21.56
C GLN A 60 -16.75 -0.95 -20.61
N ARG A 61 -18.06 -0.69 -20.59
CA ARG A 61 -19.00 -1.44 -19.72
C ARG A 61 -19.07 -2.93 -20.07
N TRP A 62 -18.75 -3.27 -21.31
CA TRP A 62 -18.94 -4.57 -21.94
C TRP A 62 -17.64 -5.41 -22.06
N ALA A 63 -16.50 -4.86 -21.67
CA ALA A 63 -15.20 -5.45 -21.94
C ALA A 63 -14.42 -5.77 -20.65
N PHE A 64 -13.62 -6.84 -20.72
CA PHE A 64 -12.56 -7.07 -19.75
C PHE A 64 -11.41 -6.10 -20.02
N TYR A 65 -10.92 -5.50 -18.96
CA TYR A 65 -9.75 -4.65 -19.01
C TYR A 65 -8.75 -5.15 -17.98
N ALA A 66 -7.46 -5.18 -18.33
CA ALA A 66 -6.43 -5.64 -17.42
C ALA A 66 -5.23 -4.70 -17.35
N GLU A 67 -4.65 -4.62 -16.15
CA GLU A 67 -3.52 -3.77 -15.85
C GLU A 67 -2.60 -4.41 -14.83
N TYR A 68 -1.30 -4.39 -15.13
CA TYR A 68 -0.28 -4.77 -14.17
C TYR A 68 -0.03 -3.62 -13.20
N VAL A 69 -0.13 -3.92 -11.92
CA VAL A 69 0.20 -3.01 -10.84
C VAL A 69 1.30 -3.63 -9.99
N ARG A 70 2.29 -2.80 -9.62
CA ARG A 70 3.39 -3.21 -8.75
C ARG A 70 2.96 -3.10 -7.29
N HIS A 71 2.96 -4.20 -6.56
CA HIS A 71 2.67 -4.18 -5.13
C HIS A 71 3.79 -3.46 -4.35
N PRO A 72 3.48 -2.48 -3.47
CA PRO A 72 4.49 -1.71 -2.76
C PRO A 72 5.45 -2.53 -1.89
N LYS A 73 5.01 -3.70 -1.40
CA LYS A 73 5.81 -4.53 -0.49
C LYS A 73 6.48 -5.72 -1.17
N SER A 74 5.72 -6.49 -1.94
CA SER A 74 6.24 -7.74 -2.51
C SER A 74 6.90 -7.54 -3.87
N GLY A 75 6.72 -6.38 -4.51
CA GLY A 75 7.25 -6.13 -5.85
C GLY A 75 6.65 -7.02 -6.94
N ASP A 76 5.72 -7.92 -6.56
CA ASP A 76 5.03 -8.84 -7.44
C ASP A 76 4.21 -8.07 -8.49
N LYS A 77 4.09 -8.69 -9.67
CA LYS A 77 3.17 -8.26 -10.71
C LYS A 77 1.77 -8.74 -10.34
N ILE A 78 0.93 -7.83 -9.87
CA ILE A 78 -0.50 -8.09 -9.70
C ILE A 78 -1.17 -7.72 -11.02
N LEU A 79 -1.85 -8.67 -11.65
CA LEU A 79 -2.71 -8.39 -12.80
C LEU A 79 -4.13 -8.12 -12.28
N PHE A 80 -4.50 -6.85 -12.23
CA PHE A 80 -5.89 -6.48 -11.98
C PHE A 80 -6.68 -6.61 -13.26
N ILE A 81 -7.85 -7.25 -13.17
CA ILE A 81 -8.78 -7.42 -14.27
C ILE A 81 -10.10 -6.76 -13.87
N SER A 82 -10.40 -5.59 -14.44
CA SER A 82 -11.75 -5.01 -14.36
C SER A 82 -12.68 -5.86 -15.23
N ALA A 83 -13.63 -6.54 -14.59
CA ALA A 83 -14.65 -7.32 -15.28
C ALA A 83 -15.76 -6.41 -15.86
N PRO A 84 -16.53 -6.84 -16.87
CA PRO A 84 -17.70 -6.12 -17.38
C PRO A 84 -18.78 -5.85 -16.30
N THR A 85 -19.66 -4.88 -16.54
CA THR A 85 -20.72 -4.51 -15.59
C THR A 85 -21.88 -5.51 -15.62
N PRO A 86 -22.31 -6.04 -14.45
CA PRO A 86 -23.38 -7.02 -14.35
C PRO A 86 -24.81 -6.58 -14.73
N ASP A 87 -25.10 -5.33 -15.01
CA ASP A 87 -26.46 -4.89 -15.36
C ASP A 87 -26.74 -4.95 -16.87
N CYS A 88 -25.73 -5.31 -17.66
CA CYS A 88 -25.70 -5.19 -19.11
C CYS A 88 -26.31 -6.39 -19.88
N GLY A 89 -26.90 -7.38 -19.22
CA GLY A 89 -27.47 -8.59 -19.86
C GLY A 89 -26.44 -9.72 -19.93
N TRP A 90 -26.76 -10.85 -19.29
CA TRP A 90 -25.76 -11.72 -18.66
C TRP A 90 -25.38 -13.02 -19.36
N ASP A 91 -26.03 -13.43 -20.43
CA ASP A 91 -26.39 -14.84 -20.38
C ASP A 91 -25.33 -15.86 -20.85
N GLU A 92 -24.53 -15.60 -21.89
CA GLU A 92 -23.55 -16.60 -22.34
C GLU A 92 -22.17 -16.05 -22.65
N GLU A 93 -22.05 -14.83 -23.17
CA GLU A 93 -20.77 -14.28 -23.60
C GLU A 93 -19.86 -13.91 -22.43
N LEU A 94 -20.41 -13.31 -21.37
CA LEU A 94 -19.65 -13.04 -20.14
C LEU A 94 -19.19 -14.36 -19.51
N ARG A 95 -20.08 -15.37 -19.44
CA ARG A 95 -19.74 -16.70 -18.93
C ARG A 95 -18.64 -17.35 -19.77
N THR A 96 -18.73 -17.24 -21.09
CA THR A 96 -17.73 -17.76 -22.02
C THR A 96 -16.40 -17.02 -21.88
N GLY A 97 -16.41 -15.69 -21.83
CA GLY A 97 -15.22 -14.87 -21.61
C GLY A 97 -14.54 -15.19 -20.29
N LEU A 98 -15.32 -15.36 -19.21
CA LEU A 98 -14.78 -15.78 -17.93
C LEU A 98 -14.22 -17.21 -17.95
N ARG A 99 -14.88 -18.16 -18.63
CA ARG A 99 -14.34 -19.53 -18.84
C ARG A 99 -13.02 -19.50 -19.60
N VAL A 100 -12.88 -18.62 -20.60
CA VAL A 100 -11.62 -18.40 -21.32
C VAL A 100 -10.53 -17.93 -20.35
N LEU A 101 -10.84 -16.95 -19.49
CA LEU A 101 -9.89 -16.44 -18.49
C LEU A 101 -9.53 -17.49 -17.43
N GLN A 102 -10.49 -18.28 -16.95
CA GLN A 102 -10.25 -19.40 -16.03
C GLN A 102 -9.35 -20.47 -16.66
N TYR A 103 -9.72 -20.93 -17.85
CA TYR A 103 -8.93 -21.92 -18.57
C TYR A 103 -7.49 -21.45 -18.75
N GLN A 104 -7.32 -20.18 -19.12
CA GLN A 104 -5.99 -19.58 -19.25
C GLN A 104 -5.24 -19.50 -17.92
N THR A 105 -5.91 -19.08 -16.85
CA THR A 105 -5.36 -19.02 -15.47
C THR A 105 -4.79 -20.38 -15.07
N LEU A 106 -5.54 -21.46 -15.30
CA LEU A 106 -5.13 -22.83 -15.02
C LEU A 106 -3.99 -23.30 -15.94
N LYS A 107 -4.11 -23.04 -17.25
CA LYS A 107 -3.15 -23.48 -18.26
C LYS A 107 -1.76 -22.85 -18.09
N ILE A 108 -1.71 -21.56 -17.78
CA ILE A 108 -0.46 -20.81 -17.61
C ILE A 108 0.21 -21.13 -16.26
N GLY A 109 -0.55 -21.60 -15.28
CA GLY A 109 -0.05 -21.77 -13.91
C GLY A 109 0.06 -20.42 -13.20
N VAL A 110 -1.00 -19.61 -13.26
CA VAL A 110 -1.13 -18.42 -12.41
C VAL A 110 -1.04 -18.85 -10.94
N ARG A 111 -0.29 -18.11 -10.12
CA ARG A 111 0.01 -18.50 -8.74
C ARG A 111 -1.23 -18.47 -7.87
N HIS A 112 -1.97 -17.37 -7.94
CA HIS A 112 -3.22 -17.19 -7.20
C HIS A 112 -4.18 -16.32 -8.00
N SER A 113 -5.48 -16.57 -7.82
CA SER A 113 -6.54 -15.73 -8.37
C SER A 113 -7.66 -15.54 -7.36
N THR A 114 -8.27 -14.35 -7.36
CA THR A 114 -9.44 -14.04 -6.52
C THR A 114 -10.37 -13.05 -7.21
N HIS A 115 -11.59 -12.95 -6.67
CA HIS A 115 -12.62 -12.01 -7.10
C HIS A 115 -12.91 -11.01 -5.97
N VAL A 116 -12.85 -9.73 -6.31
CA VAL A 116 -13.14 -8.63 -5.38
C VAL A 116 -14.34 -7.85 -5.90
N TRP A 117 -15.41 -7.84 -5.13
CA TRP A 117 -16.60 -7.05 -5.42
C TRP A 117 -16.54 -5.71 -4.70
N LEU A 118 -16.68 -4.62 -5.45
CA LEU A 118 -16.71 -3.25 -4.96
C LEU A 118 -18.15 -2.75 -4.93
N HIS A 119 -18.62 -2.33 -3.76
CA HIS A 119 -19.95 -1.79 -3.58
C HIS A 119 -19.95 -0.45 -2.84
N ASP A 120 -20.48 0.60 -3.49
CA ASP A 120 -20.70 1.91 -2.88
C ASP A 120 -21.92 1.86 -1.97
N ILE A 121 -21.68 1.95 -0.66
CA ILE A 121 -22.79 1.94 0.30
C ILE A 121 -23.49 3.31 0.36
N SER A 122 -22.83 4.40 -0.07
CA SER A 122 -23.32 5.77 0.05
C SER A 122 -24.41 6.13 -0.95
N VAL A 123 -24.53 5.37 -2.04
CA VAL A 123 -25.60 5.57 -3.02
C VAL A 123 -26.87 4.88 -2.50
N SER A 124 -27.57 5.56 -1.59
CA SER A 124 -28.87 5.10 -1.09
C SER A 124 -29.87 5.00 -2.27
N GLY A 125 -30.37 3.79 -2.54
CA GLY A 125 -31.23 3.52 -3.69
C GLY A 125 -30.49 3.17 -4.99
N ALA A 126 -29.15 3.06 -4.99
CA ALA A 126 -28.42 2.51 -6.13
C ALA A 126 -28.93 1.10 -6.45
N PRO A 127 -28.90 0.72 -7.74
CA PRO A 127 -29.28 -0.60 -8.22
C PRO A 127 -28.32 -1.71 -7.76
N GLY A 128 -27.67 -1.59 -6.60
CA GLY A 128 -26.75 -2.58 -6.04
C GLY A 128 -27.40 -3.54 -5.06
N TYR A 129 -28.61 -3.25 -4.56
CA TYR A 129 -29.40 -4.15 -3.74
C TYR A 129 -30.84 -4.26 -4.27
N THR A 130 -31.37 -5.47 -4.39
CA THR A 130 -32.80 -5.67 -4.68
C THR A 130 -33.65 -5.01 -3.58
N LYS A 131 -34.96 -4.81 -3.81
CA LYS A 131 -35.91 -4.39 -2.75
C LYS A 131 -35.88 -5.29 -1.51
N LYS A 132 -35.27 -6.47 -1.59
CA LYS A 132 -35.06 -7.44 -0.51
C LYS A 132 -33.63 -7.43 0.07
N GLY A 133 -32.78 -6.47 -0.31
CA GLY A 133 -31.42 -6.35 0.21
C GLY A 133 -30.38 -7.26 -0.45
N ALA A 134 -30.71 -8.04 -1.49
CA ALA A 134 -29.74 -8.90 -2.18
C ALA A 134 -28.82 -8.12 -3.13
N LEU A 135 -27.50 -8.33 -3.08
CA LEU A 135 -26.56 -7.67 -4.01
C LEU A 135 -26.95 -7.97 -5.47
N ASN A 136 -27.24 -6.94 -6.25
CA ASN A 136 -27.50 -7.08 -7.67
C ASN A 136 -26.25 -7.60 -8.38
N GLY A 137 -26.41 -8.66 -9.19
CA GLY A 137 -25.31 -9.38 -9.82
C GLY A 137 -24.65 -10.46 -8.94
N TRP A 138 -24.92 -10.52 -7.63
CA TRP A 138 -24.32 -11.53 -6.75
C TRP A 138 -24.78 -12.96 -7.04
N LYS A 139 -26.09 -13.14 -7.28
CA LYS A 139 -26.64 -14.44 -7.72
C LYS A 139 -25.91 -14.97 -8.95
N LEU A 140 -25.49 -14.08 -9.83
CA LEU A 140 -24.87 -14.43 -11.09
C LEU A 140 -23.39 -14.82 -10.92
N LEU A 141 -22.68 -14.20 -9.97
CA LEU A 141 -21.37 -14.70 -9.53
C LEU A 141 -21.45 -16.09 -8.90
N LYS A 142 -22.52 -16.36 -8.12
CA LYS A 142 -22.75 -17.72 -7.57
C LYS A 142 -23.00 -18.74 -8.68
N GLU A 143 -23.92 -18.44 -9.60
CA GLU A 143 -24.30 -19.35 -10.69
C GLU A 143 -23.15 -19.67 -11.64
N ALA A 144 -22.21 -18.73 -11.78
CA ALA A 144 -21.06 -18.93 -12.63
C ALA A 144 -20.07 -19.96 -12.00
N ASN A 145 -20.28 -20.44 -10.77
CA ASN A 145 -19.42 -21.40 -10.05
C ASN A 145 -17.96 -20.94 -9.89
N PHE A 146 -17.69 -19.64 -10.03
CA PHE A 146 -16.35 -19.05 -9.89
C PHE A 146 -15.90 -18.98 -8.43
N VAL A 147 -16.86 -18.97 -7.50
CA VAL A 147 -16.65 -18.80 -6.06
C VAL A 147 -15.90 -19.98 -5.44
N ASP A 148 -16.12 -21.20 -5.94
CA ASP A 148 -15.61 -22.42 -5.31
C ASP A 148 -14.19 -22.80 -5.78
N GLN A 149 -13.68 -22.21 -6.88
CA GLN A 149 -12.40 -22.62 -7.49
C GLN A 149 -11.27 -21.58 -7.35
N MET A 150 -11.55 -20.33 -6.97
CA MET A 150 -10.55 -19.24 -7.01
C MET A 150 -10.48 -18.45 -5.69
N GLY A 151 -9.74 -18.99 -4.72
CA GLY A 151 -9.11 -18.22 -3.63
C GLY A 151 -10.01 -17.53 -2.60
N GLY A 152 -11.32 -17.80 -2.60
CA GLY A 152 -12.29 -17.14 -1.73
C GLY A 152 -12.61 -15.72 -2.21
N PRO A 153 -13.88 -15.40 -2.53
CA PRO A 153 -14.25 -14.04 -2.93
C PRO A 153 -14.15 -13.06 -1.76
N ALA A 154 -13.89 -11.79 -2.07
CA ALA A 154 -13.97 -10.69 -1.13
C ALA A 154 -15.03 -9.67 -1.57
N LEU A 155 -15.84 -9.19 -0.63
CA LEU A 155 -16.74 -8.06 -0.78
C LEU A 155 -16.17 -6.86 -0.04
N LEU A 156 -15.82 -5.83 -0.79
CA LEU A 156 -15.44 -4.51 -0.27
C LEU A 156 -16.64 -3.58 -0.38
N THR A 157 -17.14 -3.14 0.76
CA THR A 157 -18.16 -2.08 0.82
C THR A 157 -17.45 -0.79 1.16
N ILE A 158 -17.63 0.26 0.35
CA ILE A 158 -16.81 1.46 0.40
C ILE A 158 -17.66 2.71 0.67
N PHE A 159 -17.01 3.79 1.10
CA PHE A 159 -17.64 5.08 1.44
C PHE A 159 -18.57 5.02 2.66
N TRP A 160 -18.19 4.22 3.65
CA TRP A 160 -18.86 4.20 4.95
C TRP A 160 -18.76 5.53 5.69
N ASP A 161 -17.74 6.34 5.43
CA ASP A 161 -17.58 7.68 5.98
C ASP A 161 -18.64 8.69 5.49
N LYS A 162 -19.33 8.39 4.38
CA LYS A 162 -20.40 9.20 3.81
C LYS A 162 -21.78 8.87 4.38
N ILE A 163 -21.90 7.85 5.24
CA ILE A 163 -23.18 7.41 5.80
C ILE A 163 -23.22 7.70 7.29
N GLY A 164 -24.36 8.19 7.77
CA GLY A 164 -24.58 8.40 9.19
C GLY A 164 -24.53 7.08 10.00
N PRO A 165 -24.11 7.09 11.27
CA PRO A 165 -23.95 5.87 12.08
C PRO A 165 -25.19 4.97 12.14
N LYS A 166 -26.40 5.55 12.20
CA LYS A 166 -27.66 4.81 12.26
C LYS A 166 -27.92 4.02 10.97
N ASP A 167 -27.76 4.68 9.82
CA ASP A 167 -27.93 4.05 8.52
C ASP A 167 -26.81 3.04 8.26
N GLY A 168 -25.60 3.34 8.72
CA GLY A 168 -24.47 2.40 8.67
C GLY A 168 -24.79 1.09 9.38
N GLN A 169 -25.22 1.13 10.65
CA GLN A 169 -25.60 -0.07 11.40
C GLN A 169 -26.73 -0.85 10.71
N ARG A 170 -27.71 -0.15 10.15
CA ARG A 170 -28.80 -0.77 9.38
C ARG A 170 -28.26 -1.50 8.15
N TRP A 171 -27.33 -0.90 7.42
CA TRP A 171 -26.70 -1.51 6.25
C TRP A 171 -25.85 -2.72 6.62
N GLU A 172 -25.00 -2.63 7.66
CA GLU A 172 -24.19 -3.77 8.13
C GLU A 172 -25.07 -4.97 8.47
N LYS A 173 -26.18 -4.73 9.20
CA LYS A 173 -27.16 -5.78 9.54
C LYS A 173 -27.79 -6.38 8.28
N THR A 174 -28.24 -5.53 7.35
CA THR A 174 -28.87 -5.97 6.09
C THR A 174 -27.92 -6.84 5.27
N ILE A 175 -26.67 -6.40 5.11
CA ILE A 175 -25.63 -7.12 4.37
C ILE A 175 -25.35 -8.47 5.03
N SER A 176 -25.20 -8.49 6.36
CA SER A 176 -24.93 -9.70 7.13
C SER A 176 -26.06 -10.72 7.01
N GLU A 177 -27.32 -10.26 7.03
CA GLU A 177 -28.50 -11.13 6.87
C GLU A 177 -28.58 -11.72 5.46
N VAL A 178 -28.35 -10.89 4.45
CA VAL A 178 -28.43 -11.28 3.04
C VAL A 178 -27.31 -12.23 2.64
N LEU A 179 -26.10 -12.00 3.15
CA LEU A 179 -24.91 -12.77 2.81
C LEU A 179 -24.57 -13.84 3.84
N LYS A 180 -25.44 -14.10 4.81
CA LYS A 180 -25.19 -15.02 5.93
C LYS A 180 -24.61 -16.37 5.46
N SER A 181 -25.21 -16.97 4.45
CA SER A 181 -24.73 -18.26 3.92
C SER A 181 -23.36 -18.14 3.25
N GLU A 182 -23.07 -17.02 2.60
CA GLU A 182 -21.79 -16.83 1.91
C GLU A 182 -20.66 -16.50 2.87
N LEU A 183 -20.93 -15.69 3.89
CA LEU A 183 -19.99 -15.44 4.98
C LEU A 183 -19.63 -16.75 5.69
N GLN A 184 -20.61 -17.63 5.92
CA GLN A 184 -20.37 -18.98 6.45
C GLN A 184 -19.56 -19.89 5.51
N LYS A 185 -19.61 -19.63 4.19
CA LYS A 185 -18.83 -20.35 3.17
C LYS A 185 -17.46 -19.70 2.89
N GLY A 186 -17.06 -18.69 3.66
CA GLY A 186 -15.74 -18.07 3.56
C GLY A 186 -15.67 -16.82 2.68
N LEU A 187 -16.80 -16.21 2.27
CA LEU A 187 -16.78 -14.86 1.72
C LEU A 187 -16.20 -13.90 2.76
N ALA A 188 -15.13 -13.18 2.40
CA ALA A 188 -14.60 -12.12 3.24
C ALA A 188 -15.35 -10.82 2.97
N HIS A 189 -15.96 -10.22 3.99
CA HIS A 189 -16.58 -8.89 3.90
C HIS A 189 -15.74 -7.87 4.67
N LEU A 190 -15.40 -6.78 3.99
CA LEU A 190 -14.63 -5.68 4.56
C LEU A 190 -15.33 -4.33 4.30
N PRO A 191 -15.73 -3.61 5.36
CA PRO A 191 -16.14 -2.21 5.27
C PRO A 191 -14.93 -1.27 5.21
N LEU A 192 -14.87 -0.43 4.17
CA LEU A 192 -13.85 0.58 3.96
C LEU A 192 -14.42 1.99 4.15
N PRO A 193 -13.85 2.82 5.04
CA PRO A 193 -14.30 4.19 5.26
C PRO A 193 -14.36 4.98 3.95
N SER A 194 -13.27 4.95 3.17
CA SER A 194 -13.14 5.64 1.89
C SER A 194 -12.32 4.81 0.89
N LEU A 195 -12.22 5.29 -0.36
CA LEU A 195 -11.39 4.68 -1.40
C LEU A 195 -10.09 5.48 -1.64
N SER A 196 -9.43 5.91 -0.56
CA SER A 196 -8.11 6.54 -0.67
C SER A 196 -7.06 5.51 -1.14
N LYS A 197 -5.94 6.00 -1.71
CA LYS A 197 -4.81 5.14 -2.11
C LYS A 197 -4.34 4.21 -0.98
N VAL A 198 -4.24 4.73 0.25
CA VAL A 198 -3.81 3.94 1.41
C VAL A 198 -4.84 2.87 1.74
N GLU A 199 -6.13 3.22 1.76
CA GLU A 199 -7.21 2.28 2.08
C GLU A 199 -7.31 1.16 1.04
N ALA A 200 -7.26 1.50 -0.25
CA ALA A 200 -7.27 0.53 -1.34
C ALA A 200 -6.08 -0.44 -1.22
N TRP A 201 -4.87 0.07 -1.00
CA TRP A 201 -3.68 -0.78 -0.84
C TRP A 201 -3.72 -1.65 0.42
N CYS A 202 -4.24 -1.16 1.54
CA CYS A 202 -4.40 -1.97 2.75
C CYS A 202 -5.40 -3.11 2.51
N ALA A 203 -6.55 -2.82 1.89
CA ALA A 203 -7.56 -3.81 1.56
C ALA A 203 -7.02 -4.90 0.61
N ILE A 204 -6.41 -4.50 -0.50
CA ILE A 204 -5.80 -5.42 -1.46
C ILE A 204 -4.66 -6.23 -0.81
N GLY A 205 -3.78 -5.58 -0.04
CA GLY A 205 -2.71 -6.28 0.68
C GLY A 205 -3.25 -7.32 1.65
N GLY A 206 -4.33 -7.00 2.38
CA GLY A 206 -5.03 -7.95 3.24
C GLY A 206 -5.60 -9.13 2.45
N ILE A 207 -6.22 -8.89 1.29
CA ILE A 207 -6.75 -9.96 0.42
C ILE A 207 -5.63 -10.86 -0.10
N ILE A 208 -4.50 -10.28 -0.52
CA ILE A 208 -3.33 -11.04 -0.98
C ILE A 208 -2.77 -11.91 0.15
N ASP A 209 -2.57 -11.34 1.34
CA ASP A 209 -2.08 -12.08 2.50
C ASP A 209 -3.06 -13.21 2.88
N MET A 210 -4.37 -12.98 2.74
CA MET A 210 -5.41 -13.99 2.95
C MET A 210 -5.27 -15.15 1.96
N MET A 211 -5.14 -14.86 0.66
CA MET A 211 -5.00 -15.88 -0.39
C MET A 211 -3.74 -16.74 -0.18
N GLN A 212 -2.63 -16.10 0.19
CA GLN A 212 -1.37 -16.79 0.47
C GLN A 212 -1.50 -17.68 1.71
N THR A 213 -2.13 -17.17 2.78
CA THR A 213 -2.33 -17.93 4.03
C THR A 213 -3.25 -19.14 3.80
N ALA A 214 -4.38 -18.94 3.11
CA ALA A 214 -5.32 -20.01 2.78
C ALA A 214 -4.69 -21.13 1.95
N SER A 215 -3.73 -20.79 1.07
CA SER A 215 -2.99 -21.77 0.27
C SER A 215 -2.04 -22.66 1.10
N THR A 216 -1.70 -22.25 2.33
CA THR A 216 -0.74 -22.94 3.20
C THR A 216 -1.38 -23.70 4.36
N GLN A 217 -2.63 -23.42 4.70
CA GLN A 217 -3.32 -24.05 5.83
C GLN A 217 -4.34 -25.10 5.36
N ALA A 218 -4.19 -26.35 5.81
CA ALA A 218 -5.07 -27.45 5.47
C ALA A 218 -6.52 -27.28 5.98
N GLU A 219 -6.73 -26.46 7.02
CA GLU A 219 -8.04 -26.22 7.65
C GLU A 219 -8.74 -24.93 7.17
N GLY A 220 -8.15 -24.21 6.21
CA GLY A 220 -8.68 -22.93 5.73
C GLY A 220 -8.56 -21.79 6.76
N ILE A 221 -8.87 -20.57 6.33
CA ILE A 221 -8.96 -19.41 7.22
C ILE A 221 -10.37 -19.42 7.80
N GLY A 222 -10.53 -19.55 9.11
CA GLY A 222 -11.83 -19.62 9.80
C GLY A 222 -12.80 -18.48 9.46
N ASP A 223 -13.01 -17.52 10.37
CA ASP A 223 -13.79 -16.32 10.05
C ASP A 223 -12.95 -15.37 9.16
N ALA A 224 -13.01 -15.60 7.84
CA ALA A 224 -12.26 -14.85 6.83
C ALA A 224 -12.51 -13.33 6.91
N SER A 225 -13.73 -12.91 7.26
CA SER A 225 -14.09 -11.50 7.42
C SER A 225 -13.36 -10.88 8.62
N LYS A 226 -13.38 -11.56 9.77
CA LYS A 226 -12.66 -11.11 10.96
C LYS A 226 -11.14 -11.09 10.74
N TRP A 227 -10.60 -12.11 10.07
CA TRP A 227 -9.19 -12.17 9.74
C TRP A 227 -8.78 -11.01 8.83
N LEU A 228 -9.51 -10.79 7.73
CA LEU A 228 -9.22 -9.73 6.77
C LEU A 228 -9.30 -8.35 7.43
N LYS A 229 -10.32 -8.10 8.26
CA LYS A 229 -10.46 -6.84 8.99
C LYS A 229 -9.27 -6.58 9.91
N THR A 230 -8.89 -7.58 10.72
CA THR A 230 -7.74 -7.47 11.62
C THR A 230 -6.46 -7.16 10.85
N ARG A 231 -6.24 -7.88 9.74
CA ARG A 231 -5.04 -7.68 8.92
C ARG A 231 -5.00 -6.30 8.27
N VAL A 232 -6.12 -5.81 7.77
CA VAL A 232 -6.22 -4.47 7.17
C VAL A 232 -5.95 -3.39 8.23
N ASP A 233 -6.44 -3.56 9.46
CA ASP A 233 -6.18 -2.63 10.56
C ASP A 233 -4.68 -2.60 10.94
N GLU A 234 -4.00 -3.74 10.97
CA GLU A 234 -2.54 -3.82 11.15
C GLU A 234 -1.79 -3.08 10.03
N LEU A 235 -2.23 -3.26 8.78
CA LEU A 235 -1.64 -2.58 7.62
C LEU A 235 -1.84 -1.07 7.68
N ARG A 236 -3.04 -0.60 8.07
CA ARG A 236 -3.34 0.83 8.30
C ARG A 236 -2.43 1.43 9.37
N GLU A 237 -2.31 0.76 10.51
CA GLU A 237 -1.45 1.21 11.60
C GLU A 237 0.03 1.24 11.19
N SER A 238 0.47 0.24 10.43
CA SER A 238 1.82 0.23 9.86
C SER A 238 2.05 1.39 8.88
N ALA A 239 1.08 1.67 8.01
CA ALA A 239 1.16 2.77 7.05
C ALA A 239 1.17 4.13 7.76
N ARG A 240 0.36 4.30 8.80
CA ARG A 240 0.34 5.51 9.63
C ARG A 240 1.69 5.74 10.30
N LYS A 241 2.25 4.72 10.97
CA LYS A 241 3.58 4.80 11.58
C LYS A 241 4.65 5.18 10.57
N LYS A 242 4.61 4.62 9.37
CA LYS A 242 5.54 4.96 8.29
C LYS A 242 5.37 6.42 7.85
N ALA A 243 4.14 6.90 7.67
CA ALA A 243 3.89 8.28 7.27
C ALA A 243 4.34 9.30 8.34
N GLU A 244 4.13 8.98 9.62
CA GLU A 244 4.64 9.76 10.76
C GLU A 244 6.17 9.78 10.77
N GLU A 245 6.81 8.64 10.55
CA GLU A 245 8.27 8.54 10.42
C GLU A 245 8.77 9.36 9.23
N ASP A 246 8.23 9.17 8.02
CA ASP A 246 8.59 9.92 6.82
C ASP A 246 8.45 11.45 7.02
N LYS A 247 7.41 11.88 7.74
CA LYS A 247 7.24 13.28 8.12
C LYS A 247 8.35 13.75 9.07
N ARG A 248 8.71 12.93 10.06
CA ARG A 248 9.83 13.21 10.97
C ARG A 248 11.15 13.31 10.20
N VAL A 249 11.43 12.38 9.28
CA VAL A 249 12.62 12.41 8.42
C VAL A 249 12.68 13.70 7.61
N ARG A 250 11.59 14.08 6.93
CA ARG A 250 11.54 15.32 6.15
C ARG A 250 11.79 16.56 7.01
N SER A 251 11.25 16.59 8.22
CA SER A 251 11.45 17.71 9.14
C SER A 251 12.90 17.80 9.60
N LEU A 252 13.52 16.67 9.96
CA LEU A 252 14.95 16.59 10.29
C LEU A 252 15.82 17.06 9.12
N GLN A 253 15.52 16.59 7.91
CA GLN A 253 16.28 16.96 6.71
C GLN A 253 16.20 18.47 6.44
N SER A 254 15.03 19.08 6.61
CA SER A 254 14.86 20.53 6.47
C SER A 254 15.76 21.30 7.42
N GLU A 255 15.74 20.94 8.72
CA GLU A 255 16.58 21.59 9.73
C GLU A 255 18.08 21.38 9.47
N ILE A 256 18.47 20.20 8.96
CA ILE A 256 19.86 19.93 8.57
C ILE A 256 20.25 20.86 7.42
N ASN A 257 19.40 20.98 6.39
CA ASN A 257 19.67 21.85 5.25
C ASN A 257 19.82 23.32 5.67
N GLU A 258 19.04 23.78 6.64
CA GLU A 258 19.15 25.12 7.21
C GLU A 258 20.48 25.34 7.92
N ILE A 259 20.93 24.38 8.74
CA ILE A 259 22.26 24.42 9.38
C ILE A 259 23.37 24.49 8.33
N TYR A 260 23.30 23.64 7.31
CA TYR A 260 24.29 23.62 6.22
C TYR A 260 24.33 24.94 5.45
N THR A 261 23.16 25.55 5.22
CA THR A 261 23.05 26.88 4.61
C THR A 261 23.69 27.95 5.48
N GLY A 262 23.48 27.91 6.80
CA GLY A 262 24.15 28.79 7.76
C GLY A 262 25.66 28.64 7.75
N LEU A 263 26.15 27.40 7.78
CA LEU A 263 27.58 27.07 7.78
C LEU A 263 28.30 27.56 6.52
N TYR A 264 27.62 27.65 5.37
CA TYR A 264 28.24 28.09 4.13
C TYR A 264 28.60 29.58 4.11
N LYS A 265 28.02 30.39 5.02
CA LYS A 265 28.20 31.84 5.04
C LYS A 265 29.60 32.30 5.49
N THR A 266 30.36 31.44 6.16
CA THR A 266 31.68 31.79 6.70
C THR A 266 32.73 30.75 6.35
N GLU A 267 34.01 31.13 6.34
CA GLU A 267 35.12 30.19 6.12
C GLU A 267 35.23 29.17 7.26
N TYR A 268 35.09 29.62 8.51
CA TYR A 268 35.05 28.74 9.67
C TYR A 268 33.87 27.75 9.61
N GLY A 269 32.69 28.21 9.22
CA GLY A 269 31.51 27.35 9.04
C GLY A 269 31.70 26.30 7.93
N ARG A 270 32.34 26.66 6.81
CA ARG A 270 32.72 25.70 5.76
C ARG A 270 33.69 24.62 6.26
N SER A 271 34.62 24.98 7.15
CA SER A 271 35.50 24.01 7.81
C SER A 271 34.72 23.02 8.70
N ILE A 272 33.79 23.52 9.52
CA ILE A 272 32.90 22.68 10.34
C ILE A 272 32.05 21.77 9.47
N ARG A 273 31.49 22.27 8.36
CA ARG A 273 30.73 21.47 7.41
C ARG A 273 31.53 20.27 6.88
N THR A 274 32.79 20.49 6.49
CA THR A 274 33.66 19.41 5.99
C THR A 274 33.90 18.35 7.07
N LYS A 275 34.11 18.77 8.32
CA LYS A 275 34.24 17.86 9.46
C LYS A 275 32.95 17.07 9.70
N LEU A 276 31.80 17.75 9.74
CA LEU A 276 30.49 17.11 9.90
C LEU A 276 30.22 16.08 8.81
N ARG A 277 30.51 16.41 7.55
CA ARG A 277 30.36 15.46 6.43
C ARG A 277 31.18 14.21 6.69
N LYS A 278 32.45 14.36 7.06
CA LYS A 278 33.31 13.22 7.39
C LYS A 278 32.72 12.36 8.51
N VAL A 279 32.18 12.98 9.57
CA VAL A 279 31.54 12.24 10.67
C VAL A 279 30.31 11.46 10.20
N PHE A 280 29.48 12.04 9.32
CA PHE A 280 28.35 11.33 8.72
C PHE A 280 28.81 10.18 7.82
N ASP A 281 29.79 10.41 6.95
CA ASP A 281 30.35 9.40 6.04
C ASP A 281 30.96 8.22 6.84
N ASP A 282 31.73 8.53 7.89
CA ASP A 282 32.32 7.52 8.78
C ASP A 282 31.22 6.73 9.51
N GLN A 283 30.16 7.41 9.97
CA GLN A 283 29.02 6.75 10.61
C GLN A 283 28.25 5.85 9.64
N GLU A 284 27.97 6.30 8.43
CA GLU A 284 27.28 5.49 7.41
C GLU A 284 28.08 4.21 7.11
N ARG A 285 29.40 4.35 6.94
CA ARG A 285 30.32 3.23 6.69
C ARG A 285 30.29 2.21 7.83
N MET A 286 30.21 2.66 9.08
CA MET A 286 30.18 1.80 10.26
C MET A 286 28.79 1.16 10.48
N MET A 287 27.71 1.91 10.29
CA MET A 287 26.35 1.45 10.60
C MET A 287 25.74 0.55 9.54
N THR A 288 26.01 0.82 8.25
CA THR A 288 25.47 0.04 7.14
C THR A 288 25.70 -1.48 7.26
N PRO A 289 26.93 -1.99 7.53
CA PRO A 289 27.14 -3.43 7.67
C PRO A 289 26.41 -4.02 8.88
N LEU A 290 26.26 -3.27 9.97
CA LEU A 290 25.55 -3.72 11.17
C LEU A 290 24.05 -3.83 10.93
N LEU A 291 23.46 -2.83 10.27
CA LEU A 291 22.04 -2.84 9.90
C LEU A 291 21.74 -3.96 8.89
N ASN A 292 22.61 -4.15 7.91
CA ASN A 292 22.49 -5.26 6.96
C ASN A 292 22.56 -6.64 7.66
N LYS A 293 23.34 -6.80 8.74
CA LYS A 293 23.35 -8.03 9.54
C LYS A 293 22.01 -8.26 10.25
N LEU A 294 21.40 -7.22 10.81
CA LEU A 294 20.08 -7.33 11.46
C LEU A 294 18.94 -7.64 10.47
N GLU A 295 19.10 -7.28 9.20
CA GLU A 295 18.13 -7.57 8.14
C GLU A 295 18.22 -9.02 7.62
N ARG A 296 19.28 -9.77 7.97
CA ARG A 296 19.42 -11.17 7.54
C ARG A 296 18.37 -12.05 8.23
N THR A 297 17.57 -12.72 7.41
CA THR A 297 16.70 -13.81 7.86
C THR A 297 17.55 -14.94 8.48
N GLY A 298 17.17 -15.38 9.67
CA GLY A 298 17.83 -16.50 10.35
C GLY A 298 18.97 -16.13 11.30
N ILE A 299 19.19 -14.84 11.60
CA ILE A 299 20.12 -14.41 12.65
C ILE A 299 19.69 -15.01 14.01
N LYS A 300 20.64 -15.61 14.73
CA LYS A 300 20.39 -16.17 16.07
C LYS A 300 20.13 -15.05 17.07
N SER A 301 19.33 -15.32 18.12
CA SER A 301 18.97 -14.31 19.12
C SER A 301 20.18 -13.63 19.77
N GLU A 302 21.19 -14.41 20.15
CA GLU A 302 22.43 -13.91 20.78
C GLU A 302 23.25 -13.02 19.84
N GLU A 303 23.38 -13.43 18.56
CA GLU A 303 24.07 -12.64 17.54
C GLU A 303 23.32 -11.33 17.26
N ARG A 304 21.99 -11.38 17.24
CA ARG A 304 21.14 -10.19 17.08
C ARG A 304 21.35 -9.20 18.22
N GLU A 305 21.34 -9.68 19.45
CA GLU A 305 21.56 -8.84 20.64
C GLU A 305 22.95 -8.21 20.62
N ALA A 306 23.99 -8.97 20.26
CA ALA A 306 25.35 -8.44 20.12
C ALA A 306 25.44 -7.34 19.06
N VAL A 307 24.82 -7.52 17.89
CA VAL A 307 24.77 -6.50 16.83
C VAL A 307 23.97 -5.28 17.27
N GLU A 308 22.85 -5.47 17.96
CA GLU A 308 22.06 -4.36 18.52
C GLU A 308 22.87 -3.55 19.53
N ASN A 309 23.62 -4.20 20.43
CA ASN A 309 24.49 -3.51 21.41
C ASN A 309 25.60 -2.71 20.72
N LEU A 310 26.27 -3.29 19.71
CA LEU A 310 27.28 -2.57 18.94
C LEU A 310 26.69 -1.34 18.22
N ILE A 311 25.47 -1.47 17.68
CA ILE A 311 24.73 -0.33 17.11
C ILE A 311 24.48 0.75 18.16
N LYS A 312 24.14 0.39 19.40
CA LYS A 312 23.94 1.37 20.48
C LYS A 312 25.25 2.09 20.82
N GLU A 313 26.35 1.35 20.89
CA GLU A 313 27.68 1.89 21.21
C GLU A 313 28.16 2.87 20.13
N GLU A 314 28.12 2.45 18.86
CA GLU A 314 28.50 3.30 17.71
C GLU A 314 27.61 4.54 17.61
N TYR A 315 26.30 4.39 17.79
CA TYR A 315 25.39 5.54 17.83
C TYR A 315 25.71 6.48 19.00
N GLY A 316 26.05 5.96 20.17
CA GLY A 316 26.45 6.75 21.34
C GLY A 316 27.74 7.53 21.12
N LEU A 317 28.72 6.93 20.44
CA LEU A 317 29.96 7.61 20.02
C LEU A 317 29.65 8.76 19.06
N PHE A 318 28.88 8.47 18.00
CA PHE A 318 28.45 9.46 17.03
C PHE A 318 27.72 10.64 17.69
N VAL A 319 26.72 10.39 18.54
CA VAL A 319 25.97 11.45 19.22
C VAL A 319 26.88 12.34 20.04
N ARG A 320 27.84 11.75 20.78
CA ARG A 320 28.80 12.49 21.61
C ARG A 320 29.70 13.40 20.78
N GLU A 321 30.24 12.90 19.68
CA GLU A 321 31.05 13.70 18.76
C GLU A 321 30.21 14.81 18.12
N PHE A 322 29.00 14.47 17.69
CA PHE A 322 28.05 15.41 17.08
C PHE A 322 27.61 16.52 18.05
N ARG A 323 27.56 16.26 19.37
CA ARG A 323 27.31 17.29 20.40
C ARG A 323 28.35 18.41 20.38
N GLY A 324 29.62 18.07 20.16
CA GLY A 324 30.71 19.05 20.12
C GLY A 324 30.48 20.09 19.05
N TYR A 325 30.12 19.63 17.84
CA TYR A 325 29.82 20.52 16.72
C TYR A 325 28.59 21.40 16.98
N PHE A 326 27.58 20.96 17.72
CA PHE A 326 26.43 21.83 18.03
C PHE A 326 26.79 23.04 18.87
N ALA A 327 27.73 22.90 19.81
CA ALA A 327 28.20 24.03 20.59
C ALA A 327 28.88 25.05 19.67
N GLU A 328 29.71 24.59 18.73
CA GLU A 328 30.36 25.45 17.73
C GLU A 328 29.36 26.11 16.77
N ILE A 329 28.37 25.35 16.29
CA ILE A 329 27.32 25.87 15.38
C ILE A 329 26.49 26.94 16.07
N LYS A 330 26.09 26.72 17.34
CA LYS A 330 25.37 27.72 18.14
C LYS A 330 26.21 28.96 18.41
N ALA A 331 27.51 28.81 18.66
CA ALA A 331 28.42 29.95 18.87
C ALA A 331 28.55 30.84 17.62
N MET A 332 28.29 30.29 16.43
CA MET A 332 28.20 31.05 15.17
C MET A 332 26.84 31.74 14.95
N GLY A 333 25.90 31.63 15.91
CA GLY A 333 24.56 32.20 15.78
C GLY A 333 23.62 31.42 14.85
N ILE A 334 23.97 30.18 14.50
CA ILE A 334 23.10 29.30 13.71
C ILE A 334 22.20 28.54 14.68
N GLU A 335 20.89 28.71 14.53
CA GLU A 335 19.91 28.00 15.34
C GLU A 335 19.85 26.51 14.97
N ILE A 336 19.71 25.67 15.98
CA ILE A 336 19.52 24.23 15.80
C ILE A 336 18.05 23.94 16.00
N GLY A 337 17.38 23.43 14.97
CA GLY A 337 15.96 23.14 15.04
C GLY A 337 15.60 22.10 16.11
N VAL A 338 14.34 22.17 16.55
CA VAL A 338 13.83 21.38 17.67
C VAL A 338 13.79 19.88 17.35
N ASN A 339 13.59 19.51 16.08
CA ASN A 339 13.52 18.10 15.70
C ASN A 339 14.90 17.44 15.80
N ILE A 340 15.96 18.10 15.35
CA ILE A 340 17.35 17.66 15.51
C ILE A 340 17.71 17.54 16.99
N GLN A 341 17.32 18.54 17.79
CA GLN A 341 17.56 18.51 19.24
C GLN A 341 16.86 17.33 19.91
N ASP A 342 15.60 17.05 19.58
CA ASP A 342 14.86 15.89 20.10
C ASP A 342 15.50 14.57 19.63
N PHE A 343 15.84 14.46 18.35
CA PHE A 343 16.34 13.24 17.73
C PHE A 343 17.65 12.73 18.35
N TYR A 344 18.57 13.65 18.65
CA TYR A 344 19.86 13.32 19.25
C TYR A 344 19.87 13.51 20.78
N GLY A 345 18.70 13.72 21.40
CA GLY A 345 18.53 13.78 22.86
C GLY A 345 19.19 15.00 23.51
N PHE A 346 19.20 16.14 22.83
CA PHE A 346 19.69 17.44 23.32
C PHE A 346 18.67 18.26 24.07
N LEU A 347 17.37 17.95 23.93
CA LEU A 347 16.37 18.52 24.82
C LEU A 347 16.68 18.01 26.23
N GLU A 348 17.23 18.88 27.08
CA GLU A 348 17.20 18.69 28.53
C GLU A 348 15.73 18.64 28.92
N ILE A 349 15.21 17.42 28.99
CA ILE A 349 13.85 17.16 29.37
C ILE A 349 13.73 17.50 30.86
N LYS A 350 13.34 18.75 31.17
CA LYS A 350 12.47 19.07 32.30
C LYS A 350 11.07 18.45 32.07
N ARG A 351 10.97 17.16 31.73
CA ARG A 351 9.72 16.40 31.88
C ARG A 351 9.87 15.57 33.14
N SER A 352 9.41 16.16 34.23
CA SER A 352 8.84 15.41 35.32
C SER A 352 7.85 14.37 34.76
N SER A 353 8.09 13.10 35.09
CA SER A 353 7.03 12.11 35.30
C SER A 353 6.30 11.47 34.09
N GLN A 354 6.87 11.45 32.88
CA GLN A 354 6.38 10.54 31.84
C GLN A 354 7.46 9.55 31.40
N LYS A 355 7.17 8.26 31.59
CA LYS A 355 8.00 7.08 31.26
C LYS A 355 8.94 7.37 30.10
N LYS A 356 10.26 7.32 30.37
CA LYS A 356 11.30 7.19 29.34
C LYS A 356 10.92 5.99 28.46
N LYS A 357 10.29 6.25 27.31
CA LYS A 357 10.21 5.25 26.25
C LYS A 357 11.63 5.16 25.69
N GLU A 358 12.30 4.06 25.99
CA GLU A 358 13.54 3.69 25.30
C GLU A 358 13.28 3.70 23.80
N ILE A 359 13.86 4.67 23.11
CA ILE A 359 13.82 4.72 21.65
C ILE A 359 14.88 3.71 21.19
N SER A 360 14.44 2.57 20.68
CA SER A 360 15.31 1.54 20.12
C SER A 360 16.16 2.15 18.98
N PRO A 361 17.51 2.09 19.04
CA PRO A 361 18.40 2.62 18.01
C PRO A 361 18.16 2.04 16.61
N THR A 362 17.61 0.82 16.55
CA THR A 362 17.19 0.15 15.31
C THR A 362 16.04 0.85 14.58
N ARG A 363 15.21 1.65 15.29
CA ARG A 363 14.18 2.50 14.69
C ARG A 363 14.71 3.87 14.23
N ILE A 364 15.80 4.34 14.85
CA ILE A 364 16.37 5.69 14.63
C ILE A 364 17.20 5.74 13.33
N LEU A 365 17.81 4.64 12.92
CA LEU A 365 18.77 4.62 11.80
C LEU A 365 18.17 4.22 10.45
N ARG A 366 16.97 3.61 10.43
CA ARG A 366 16.26 3.29 9.17
C ARG A 366 15.93 4.52 8.32
N PRO A 367 15.45 5.65 8.89
CA PRO A 367 15.28 6.92 8.17
C PRO A 367 16.48 7.38 7.35
N TYR A 368 17.67 7.37 7.95
CA TYR A 368 18.89 7.88 7.36
C TYR A 368 19.38 6.97 6.21
N VAL A 369 19.39 5.65 6.43
CA VAL A 369 19.85 4.67 5.43
C VAL A 369 18.82 4.48 4.29
N VAL A 370 17.53 4.71 4.53
CA VAL A 370 16.47 4.61 3.51
C VAL A 370 16.34 5.90 2.67
N ALA A 371 16.69 7.06 3.23
CA ALA A 371 16.74 8.33 2.48
C ALA A 371 17.82 8.32 1.39
N GLU A 372 18.92 7.60 1.56
CA GLU A 372 19.96 7.43 0.53
C GLU A 372 19.69 6.26 -0.44
N ARG A 373 19.07 5.16 0.02
CA ARG A 373 18.74 4.01 -0.86
C ARG A 373 17.67 4.34 -1.91
N ASN A 374 16.75 5.25 -1.61
CA ASN A 374 15.83 5.79 -2.60
C ASN A 374 16.48 7.00 -3.25
N LYS A 375 17.01 6.84 -4.46
CA LYS A 375 17.59 7.88 -5.34
C LYS A 375 16.63 9.07 -5.58
N VAL A 376 16.34 9.85 -4.54
CA VAL A 376 15.78 11.20 -4.64
C VAL A 376 16.97 12.10 -4.90
N PRO A 377 16.97 12.90 -5.98
CA PRO A 377 18.18 13.42 -6.59
C PRO A 377 18.75 14.56 -5.74
N TYR A 378 19.83 14.33 -5.01
CA TYR A 378 20.60 15.42 -4.40
C TYR A 378 22.10 15.19 -4.48
N PHE A 379 22.57 14.86 -5.68
CA PHE A 379 23.94 15.08 -6.10
C PHE A 379 23.98 15.33 -7.61
N ASP A 380 23.39 16.43 -8.07
CA ASP A 380 23.87 17.06 -9.30
C ASP A 380 24.78 18.21 -8.90
N HIS A 381 26.08 17.94 -8.97
CA HIS A 381 27.16 18.88 -8.69
C HIS A 381 27.53 19.74 -9.91
N SER A 382 26.73 19.76 -10.99
CA SER A 382 27.07 20.55 -12.19
C SER A 382 26.53 21.99 -12.21
N GLY A 383 25.72 22.40 -11.22
CA GLY A 383 24.96 23.67 -11.30
C GLY A 383 25.50 24.89 -10.55
N ILE A 384 26.59 24.80 -9.80
CA ILE A 384 27.06 25.94 -8.94
C ILE A 384 28.49 26.43 -9.28
N ASP A 385 29.22 25.74 -10.16
CA ASP A 385 30.57 26.17 -10.59
C ASP A 385 30.60 26.91 -11.94
N SER A 386 29.46 27.25 -12.57
CA SER A 386 29.44 27.99 -13.84
C SER A 386 29.01 29.46 -13.76
N ALA A 387 28.81 30.03 -12.56
CA ALA A 387 28.32 31.41 -12.40
C ALA A 387 29.36 32.39 -11.79
N VAL A 388 30.64 32.04 -11.79
CA VAL A 388 31.74 32.97 -11.46
C VAL A 388 32.90 32.76 -12.43
N CYS A 389 32.67 33.18 -13.67
CA CYS A 389 33.66 33.64 -14.65
C CYS A 389 32.95 33.81 -16.00
N GLN A 390 32.16 34.88 -16.11
CA GLN A 390 31.91 35.63 -17.34
C GLN A 390 31.37 37.01 -16.98
#